data_AF-A0AB38R2S0-F1
#
_entry.id   AF-A0AB38R2S0-F1
#
_cell.length_a   1.000
_cell.length_b   1.000
_cell.length_c   1.000
_cell.angle_alpha   90.00
_cell.angle_beta   90.00
_cell.angle_gamma   90.00
#
_symmetry.space_group_name_H-M   'P 1'
#
loop_
_entity.id
_entity.type
_entity.pdbx_description
1 polymer ?
#
loop_
_entity_poly.entity_id
_entity_poly.type
_entity_poly.pdbx_seq_one_letter_code
_entity_poly.pdbx_strand_id
1 'polypeptide(L)'
;MQMSLPVVLISMLLFFVLFFGIGFLLNMLLRMTWIMAVLCPIVFIFIIDDIPWTKYFTDPVSSFVALKHKVLSLAPADILILASGFVGAVCAGFAIRTLRAKGYQMF
;
A
#
# COMPACT_ATOMS: atom_id res chain seq x y z
N MET A 1 5.86 -22.75 -0.64
CA MET A 1 5.57 -23.03 -2.06
C MET A 1 6.35 -22.03 -2.89
N GLN A 2 7.21 -22.48 -3.81
CA GLN A 2 7.94 -21.55 -4.70
C GLN A 2 6.93 -20.92 -5.65
N MET A 3 6.68 -19.61 -5.51
CA MET A 3 5.91 -18.88 -6.50
C MET A 3 6.66 -18.92 -7.83
N SER A 4 5.94 -19.28 -8.89
CA SER A 4 6.50 -19.22 -10.24
C SER A 4 6.77 -17.76 -10.60
N LEU A 5 7.92 -17.51 -11.23
CA LEU A 5 8.35 -16.17 -11.68
C LEU A 5 7.24 -15.36 -12.39
N PRO A 6 6.41 -15.96 -13.28
CA PRO A 6 5.32 -15.23 -13.93
C PRO A 6 4.27 -14.71 -12.95
N VAL A 7 3.95 -15.48 -11.90
CA VAL A 7 2.91 -15.09 -10.92
C VAL A 7 3.37 -13.87 -10.14
N VAL A 8 4.64 -13.83 -9.71
CA VAL A 8 5.19 -12.66 -9.00
C VAL A 8 5.11 -11.42 -9.88
N LEU A 9 5.49 -11.54 -11.16
CA LEU A 9 5.48 -10.42 -12.10
C LEU A 9 4.05 -9.89 -12.37
N ILE A 10 3.08 -10.80 -12.59
CA ILE A 10 1.68 -10.43 -12.76
C ILE A 10 1.12 -9.79 -11.48
N SER A 11 1.39 -10.36 -10.31
CA SER A 11 0.94 -9.80 -9.03
C SER A 11 1.53 -8.43 -8.75
N MET A 12 2.81 -8.20 -9.07
CA MET A 12 3.44 -6.88 -8.93
C MET A 12 2.73 -5.82 -9.78
N LEU A 13 2.41 -6.16 -11.04
CA LEU A 13 1.67 -5.27 -11.95
C LEU A 13 0.24 -5.03 -11.44
N LEU A 14 -0.45 -6.08 -11.01
CA LEU A 14 -1.82 -6.00 -10.54
C LEU A 14 -1.91 -5.13 -9.28
N PHE A 15 -1.04 -5.34 -8.29
CA PHE A 15 -1.00 -4.50 -7.08
C PHE A 15 -0.67 -3.05 -7.41
N PHE A 16 0.28 -2.80 -8.31
CA PHE A 16 0.59 -1.45 -8.76
C PHE A 16 -0.64 -0.76 -9.35
N VAL A 17 -1.34 -1.40 -10.30
CA VAL A 17 -2.53 -0.83 -10.95
C VAL A 17 -3.69 -0.68 -9.97
N LEU A 18 -3.88 -1.63 -9.06
CA LEU A 18 -4.93 -1.60 -8.05
C LEU A 18 -4.78 -0.40 -7.11
N PHE A 19 -3.61 -0.24 -6.48
CA PHE A 19 -3.36 0.87 -5.57
C PHE A 19 -3.34 2.21 -6.28
N PHE A 20 -2.85 2.24 -7.52
CA PHE A 20 -2.95 3.41 -8.37
C PHE A 20 -4.42 3.80 -8.61
N GLY A 21 -5.26 2.85 -9.04
CA GLY A 21 -6.68 3.08 -9.34
C GLY A 21 -7.52 3.47 -8.12
N ILE A 22 -7.36 2.73 -7.01
CA ILE A 22 -7.96 3.09 -5.71
C ILE A 22 -7.53 4.50 -5.31
N GLY A 23 -6.29 4.86 -5.63
CA GLY A 23 -5.74 6.17 -5.36
C GLY A 23 -6.53 7.31 -6.02
N PHE A 24 -6.88 7.11 -7.29
CA PHE A 24 -7.73 8.04 -8.03
C PHE A 24 -9.15 8.10 -7.47
N LEU A 25 -9.76 6.95 -7.19
CA LEU A 25 -11.13 6.88 -6.65
C LEU A 25 -11.26 7.62 -5.32
N LEU A 26 -10.33 7.40 -4.40
CA LEU A 26 -10.38 8.05 -3.09
C LEU A 26 -10.06 9.53 -3.17
N ASN A 27 -9.21 9.96 -4.09
CA ASN A 27 -9.03 11.39 -4.32
C ASN A 27 -10.26 12.05 -4.97
N MET A 28 -11.03 11.33 -5.80
CA MET A 28 -12.32 11.83 -6.29
C MET A 28 -13.32 12.03 -5.14
N LEU A 29 -13.36 11.12 -4.15
CA LEU A 29 -14.27 11.23 -3.00
C LEU A 29 -13.83 12.27 -1.95
N LEU A 30 -12.56 12.22 -1.54
CA LEU A 30 -12.04 12.99 -0.40
C LEU A 30 -11.33 14.29 -0.82
N ARG A 31 -11.20 14.56 -2.13
CA ARG A 31 -10.54 15.77 -2.70
C ARG A 31 -9.14 16.03 -2.13
N MET A 32 -8.45 15.03 -1.59
CA MET A 32 -7.09 15.16 -1.06
C MET A 32 -6.11 14.27 -1.82
N THR A 33 -4.98 14.84 -2.25
CA THR A 33 -4.03 14.19 -3.17
C THR A 33 -3.14 13.14 -2.51
N TRP A 34 -2.81 13.31 -1.23
CA TRP A 34 -1.80 12.50 -0.54
C TRP A 34 -2.37 11.44 0.40
N ILE A 35 -3.70 11.38 0.60
CA ILE A 35 -4.32 10.40 1.51
C ILE A 35 -3.89 8.99 1.13
N MET A 36 -3.77 8.69 -0.15
CA MET A 36 -3.48 7.35 -0.64
C MET A 36 -2.09 6.87 -0.31
N ALA A 37 -1.10 7.76 -0.45
CA ALA A 37 0.27 7.45 -0.06
C ALA A 37 0.41 7.25 1.46
N VAL A 38 -0.41 7.94 2.27
CA VAL A 38 -0.43 7.79 3.73
C VAL A 38 -1.23 6.56 4.17
N LEU A 39 -2.32 6.23 3.48
CA LEU A 39 -3.21 5.13 3.81
C LEU A 39 -2.64 3.77 3.37
N CYS A 40 -1.95 3.72 2.23
CA CYS A 40 -1.33 2.51 1.70
C CYS A 40 -0.42 1.76 2.72
N PRO A 41 0.54 2.41 3.41
CA PRO A 41 1.37 1.72 4.41
C PRO A 41 0.57 1.26 5.63
N ILE A 42 -0.50 1.97 6.01
CA ILE A 42 -1.40 1.56 7.07
C ILE A 42 -2.12 0.26 6.69
N VAL A 43 -2.66 0.19 5.46
CA VAL A 43 -3.31 -1.01 4.92
C VAL A 43 -2.33 -2.19 4.84
N PHE A 44 -1.07 -1.94 4.48
CA PHE A 44 -0.06 -3.00 4.46
C PHE A 44 0.27 -3.56 5.84
N ILE A 45 0.35 -2.71 6.86
CA ILE A 45 0.49 -3.15 8.24
C ILE A 45 -0.69 -4.03 8.65
N PHE A 46 -1.93 -3.63 8.32
CA PHE A 46 -3.13 -4.45 8.54
C PHE A 46 -3.11 -5.80 7.83
N ILE A 47 -2.53 -5.87 6.62
CA ILE A 47 -2.47 -7.11 5.83
C ILE A 47 -1.42 -8.09 6.37
N ILE A 48 -0.27 -7.57 6.83
CA ILE A 48 0.86 -8.39 7.29
C ILE A 48 0.65 -8.88 8.73
N ASP A 49 -0.03 -8.07 9.55
CA ASP A 49 -0.18 -8.38 10.95
C ASP A 49 -1.40 -9.29 11.22
N ASP A 50 -1.20 -10.31 12.05
CA ASP A 50 -2.31 -11.17 12.52
C ASP A 50 -2.83 -10.68 13.89
N ILE A 51 -2.17 -9.66 14.46
CA ILE A 51 -2.48 -9.17 15.79
C ILE A 51 -3.66 -8.17 15.69
N PRO A 52 -4.70 -8.32 16.52
CA PRO A 52 -5.79 -7.35 16.55
C PRO A 52 -5.26 -5.97 16.98
N TRP A 53 -5.77 -4.92 16.33
CA TRP A 53 -5.34 -3.53 16.49
C TRP A 53 -5.36 -3.02 17.93
N THR A 54 -6.14 -3.64 18.80
CA THR A 54 -6.21 -3.32 20.23
C THR A 54 -4.90 -3.61 20.98
N LYS A 55 -4.11 -4.60 20.58
CA LYS A 55 -2.84 -4.93 21.26
C LYS A 55 -1.71 -3.92 20.99
N TYR A 56 -1.81 -3.13 19.92
CA TYR A 56 -0.88 -2.02 19.67
C TYR A 56 -0.97 -0.93 20.74
N PHE A 57 -2.15 -0.76 21.33
CA PHE A 57 -2.37 0.23 22.40
C PHE A 57 -1.98 -0.30 23.77
N THR A 58 -2.09 -1.61 24.01
CA THR A 58 -1.75 -2.22 25.30
C THR A 58 -0.25 -2.50 25.44
N ASP A 59 0.37 -3.05 24.39
CA ASP A 59 1.79 -3.43 24.38
C ASP A 59 2.45 -3.04 23.04
N PRO A 60 2.79 -1.76 22.84
CA PRO A 60 3.32 -1.26 21.57
C PRO A 60 4.69 -1.87 21.24
N VAL A 61 5.58 -2.00 22.22
CA VAL A 61 6.98 -2.42 21.98
C VAL A 61 7.07 -3.87 21.50
N SER A 62 6.34 -4.79 22.13
CA SER A 62 6.34 -6.21 21.73
C SER A 62 5.64 -6.43 20.38
N SER A 63 4.57 -5.69 20.11
CA SER A 63 3.83 -5.74 18.84
C SER A 63 4.69 -5.28 17.65
N PHE A 64 5.44 -4.19 17.79
CA PHE A 64 6.37 -3.73 16.75
C PHE A 64 7.51 -4.72 16.46
N VAL A 65 8.01 -5.42 17.48
CA VAL A 65 9.06 -6.45 17.31
C VAL A 65 8.50 -7.68 16.61
N ALA A 66 7.31 -8.13 16.99
CA ALA A 66 6.63 -9.25 16.34
C ALA A 66 6.33 -8.96 14.86
N LEU A 67 5.90 -7.73 14.55
CA LEU A 67 5.65 -7.31 13.17
C LEU A 67 6.94 -7.29 12.33
N LYS A 68 8.05 -6.80 12.89
CA LYS A 68 9.36 -6.86 12.20
C LYS A 68 9.80 -8.30 11.92
N HIS A 69 9.67 -9.21 12.90
CA HIS A 69 10.02 -10.61 12.69
C HIS A 69 9.15 -11.27 11.62
N LYS A 70 7.86 -10.91 11.54
CA LYS A 70 6.97 -11.36 10.47
C LYS A 70 7.35 -10.79 9.11
N VAL A 71 7.62 -9.49 9.01
CA VAL A 71 8.05 -8.85 7.76
C VAL A 71 9.35 -9.47 7.24
N LEU A 72 10.29 -9.82 8.13
CA LEU A 72 11.54 -10.50 7.77
C LEU A 72 11.34 -11.99 7.44
N SER A 73 10.32 -12.62 8.02
CA SER A 73 9.93 -14.01 7.72
C SER A 73 9.04 -14.14 6.48
N LEU A 74 8.55 -13.03 5.93
CA LEU A 74 7.73 -13.02 4.72
C LEU A 74 8.56 -13.42 3.50
N ALA A 75 7.92 -14.07 2.52
CA ALA A 75 8.62 -14.42 1.30
C ALA A 75 9.09 -13.14 0.59
N PRO A 76 10.31 -13.13 0.02
CA PRO A 76 10.83 -11.94 -0.68
C PRO A 76 9.93 -11.50 -1.84
N ALA A 77 9.19 -12.43 -2.44
CA ALA A 77 8.20 -12.13 -3.46
C ALA A 77 7.01 -11.30 -2.93
N ASP A 78 6.54 -11.55 -1.71
CA ASP A 78 5.42 -10.80 -1.11
C ASP A 78 5.84 -9.36 -0.81
N ILE A 79 7.07 -9.18 -0.32
CA ILE A 79 7.67 -7.85 -0.09
C ILE A 79 7.75 -7.06 -1.40
N LEU A 80 8.15 -7.70 -2.50
CA LEU A 80 8.21 -7.05 -3.82
C LEU A 80 6.83 -6.64 -4.33
N ILE A 81 5.80 -7.45 -4.12
CA ILE A 81 4.41 -7.15 -4.51
C ILE A 81 3.85 -6.00 -3.68
N LEU A 82 4.08 -6.00 -2.36
CA LEU A 82 3.68 -4.89 -1.48
C LEU A 82 4.41 -3.60 -1.89
N ALA A 83 5.72 -3.65 -2.12
CA ALA A 83 6.49 -2.50 -2.56
C ALA A 83 5.98 -1.92 -3.89
N SER A 84 5.61 -2.77 -4.87
CA SER A 84 5.05 -2.28 -6.13
C SER A 84 3.69 -1.58 -5.92
N GLY A 85 2.84 -2.09 -5.02
CA GLY A 85 1.61 -1.43 -4.61
C GLY A 85 1.83 -0.05 -3.99
N PHE A 86 2.84 0.09 -3.12
CA PHE A 86 3.20 1.39 -2.53
C PHE A 86 3.67 2.39 -3.60
N VAL A 87 4.53 1.94 -4.52
CA VAL A 87 4.96 2.76 -5.65
C VAL A 87 3.76 3.21 -6.49
N GLY A 88 2.77 2.33 -6.70
CA GLY A 88 1.50 2.68 -7.36
C GLY A 88 0.73 3.79 -6.66
N ALA A 89 0.59 3.72 -5.34
CA ALA A 89 -0.09 4.74 -4.55
C ALA A 89 0.64 6.11 -4.58
N VAL A 90 1.98 6.10 -4.50
CA VAL A 90 2.80 7.33 -4.60
C VAL A 90 2.71 7.94 -6.00
N CYS A 91 2.81 7.12 -7.06
CA CYS A 91 2.63 7.55 -8.44
C CYS A 91 1.25 8.17 -8.68
N ALA A 92 0.18 7.59 -8.11
CA ALA A 92 -1.15 8.19 -8.16
C ALA A 92 -1.17 9.57 -7.50
N GLY A 93 -0.58 9.72 -6.32
CA GLY A 93 -0.48 11.02 -5.64
C GLY A 93 0.21 12.10 -6.50
N PHE A 94 1.32 11.75 -7.17
CA PHE A 94 2.00 12.63 -8.12
C PHE A 94 1.16 12.95 -9.35
N ALA A 95 0.52 11.94 -9.95
CA ALA A 95 -0.33 12.12 -11.14
C ALA A 95 -1.50 13.05 -10.83
N ILE A 96 -2.19 12.83 -9.71
CA ILE A 96 -3.31 13.64 -9.23
C ILE A 96 -2.85 15.09 -8.98
N ARG A 97 -1.72 15.29 -8.28
CA ARG A 97 -1.17 16.62 -8.03
C ARG A 97 -0.92 17.37 -9.35
N THR A 98 -0.38 16.67 -10.34
CA THR A 98 -0.09 17.23 -11.66
C THR A 98 -1.37 17.60 -12.42
N LEU A 99 -2.39 16.74 -12.38
CA LEU A 99 -3.71 17.01 -12.99
C LEU A 99 -4.38 18.24 -12.38
N ARG A 100 -4.30 18.39 -11.05
CA ARG A 100 -4.82 19.57 -10.35
C ARG A 100 -4.08 20.85 -10.73
N ALA A 101 -2.76 20.80 -10.84
CA ALA A 101 -1.97 21.93 -11.29
C ALA A 101 -2.31 22.36 -12.73
N LYS A 102 -2.75 21.42 -13.56
CA LYS A 102 -3.20 21.66 -14.94
C LYS A 102 -4.66 22.13 -15.06
N GLY A 103 -5.35 22.36 -13.94
CA GLY A 103 -6.73 22.88 -13.93
C GLY A 103 -7.79 21.83 -14.27
N TYR A 104 -7.46 20.53 -14.29
CA TYR A 104 -8.48 19.49 -14.38
C TYR A 104 -9.32 19.50 -13.10
N GLN A 105 -10.56 19.98 -13.21
CA GLN A 105 -11.60 19.73 -12.23
C GLN A 105 -11.81 18.22 -12.19
N MET A 106 -11.63 17.60 -11.03
CA MET A 106 -11.88 16.16 -10.85
C MET A 106 -13.36 15.87 -10.60
N PHE A 107 -14.23 16.68 -11.22
CA PHE A 107 -15.68 16.53 -11.36
C PHE A 107 -16.09 17.08 -12.72
#